data_AF-A0A1H9RPE3-F1
#
_entry.id   AF-A0A1H9RPE3-F1
#
_cell.length_a   1.000
_cell.length_b   1.000
_cell.length_c   1.000
_cell.angle_alpha   90.00
_cell.angle_beta   90.00
_cell.angle_gamma   90.00
#
_symmetry.space_group_name_H-M   'P 1'
#
loop_
_entity.id
_entity.type
_entity.pdbx_description
1 polymer ?
#
loop_
_entity_poly.entity_id
_entity_poly.type
_entity_poly.pdbx_seq_one_letter_code
_entity_poly.pdbx_strand_id
1 'polypeptide(L)'
;MFVTPRVSMFTVSPGLSQFYYALGGPTGRLGQATGPETPIGSGSYQSYQGGRIYWSYPTGGHAVFNGAMLDQYLANGGPTGRLGFPTTNETPIGSGSYLSYQGGRIYWSYPTGGHAVFNGAMLDQYLANGGPTGRLGFPTTNETPIGSGSYLSYQGGRIYWSYPTGGHAVFNGAMLDQYLANGGPTGRLGFPTTNETPSSATSTYQQYQGGIIYWSANDGVSTLTTSQQIAAQILSDGGFSNAQAIVQAAHDTGLPLGIAAALMAKESMGANVYGHDAGGAMSGAGEVTQQNFTQQFLPAILSGAISNGVGPSQITYPGYFVQNQNLAWWDPYTNMCFGFKLMAGYLNGDYSDASLIAAGSTYNSGTATGAPWYGQSFDQLAVNWTNLLAGT
;
A
#
# COMPACT_ATOMS: atom_id res chain seq x y z
N MET A 1 67.68 12.36 -34.36
CA MET A 1 66.60 13.22 -34.89
C MET A 1 65.33 12.83 -34.16
N PHE A 2 65.01 13.51 -33.05
CA PHE A 2 63.82 13.19 -32.27
C PHE A 2 62.64 13.93 -32.89
N VAL A 3 61.70 13.16 -33.45
CA VAL A 3 60.43 13.67 -33.93
C VAL A 3 59.56 13.93 -32.71
N THR A 4 59.34 15.19 -32.35
CA THR A 4 58.32 15.58 -31.38
C THR A 4 56.95 15.20 -31.96
N PRO A 5 56.13 14.38 -31.29
CA PRO A 5 54.77 14.16 -31.76
C PRO A 5 54.03 15.49 -31.63
N ARG A 6 53.42 15.97 -32.72
CA ARG A 6 52.50 17.10 -32.66
C ARG A 6 51.34 16.72 -31.75
N VAL A 7 51.34 17.24 -30.53
CA VAL A 7 50.11 17.32 -29.73
C VAL A 7 49.21 18.30 -30.50
N SER A 8 48.06 17.83 -30.97
CA SER A 8 47.03 18.71 -31.54
C SER A 8 46.62 19.70 -30.45
N MET A 9 47.19 20.91 -30.47
CA MET A 9 46.84 21.97 -29.53
C MET A 9 45.50 22.56 -29.96
N PHE A 10 44.41 21.94 -29.51
CA PHE A 10 43.12 22.59 -29.55
C PHE A 10 43.11 23.72 -28.53
N THR A 11 42.80 24.96 -28.96
CA THR A 11 42.54 26.05 -28.03
C THR A 11 41.24 25.74 -27.29
N VAL A 12 41.29 25.78 -25.96
CA VAL A 12 40.18 25.45 -25.06
C VAL A 12 40.00 26.56 -24.03
N SER A 13 38.76 26.80 -23.61
CA SER A 13 38.43 27.79 -22.60
C SER A 13 39.15 27.51 -21.28
N PRO A 14 39.56 28.55 -20.52
CA PRO A 14 40.33 28.36 -19.29
C PRO A 14 39.64 27.45 -18.27
N GLY A 15 38.31 27.54 -18.15
CA GLY A 15 37.53 26.71 -17.22
C GLY A 15 37.56 25.22 -17.57
N LEU A 16 37.43 24.88 -18.85
CA LEU A 16 37.50 23.49 -19.32
C LEU A 16 38.92 22.94 -19.21
N SER A 17 39.92 23.72 -19.62
CA SER A 17 41.35 23.37 -19.53
C SER A 17 41.78 23.13 -18.08
N GLN A 18 41.43 24.04 -17.16
CA GLN A 18 41.72 23.89 -15.74
C GLN A 18 41.14 22.59 -15.16
N PHE A 19 39.89 22.28 -15.52
CA PHE A 19 39.23 21.06 -15.08
C PHE A 19 39.88 19.79 -15.66
N TYR A 20 40.25 19.80 -16.94
CA TYR A 20 40.95 18.68 -17.58
C TYR A 20 42.27 18.33 -16.88
N TYR A 21 43.10 19.34 -16.56
CA TYR A 21 44.34 19.10 -15.82
C TYR A 21 44.12 18.72 -14.36
N ALA A 22 43.04 19.17 -13.73
CA ALA A 22 42.64 18.69 -12.40
C ALA A 22 42.28 17.20 -12.39
N LEU A 23 41.83 16.64 -13.52
CA LEU A 23 41.58 15.20 -13.70
C LEU A 23 42.81 14.39 -14.15
N GLY A 24 44.01 14.99 -14.09
CA GLY A 24 45.26 14.35 -14.49
C GLY A 24 45.64 14.54 -15.98
N GLY A 25 44.85 15.31 -16.73
CA GLY A 25 45.16 15.65 -18.11
C GLY A 25 45.41 14.41 -19.00
N PRO A 26 46.45 14.42 -19.86
CA PRO A 26 46.74 13.32 -20.78
C PRO A 26 47.02 11.95 -20.15
N THR A 27 47.45 11.92 -18.88
CA THR A 27 47.74 10.67 -18.15
C THR A 27 46.56 10.21 -17.30
N GLY A 28 45.50 11.03 -17.20
CA GLY A 28 44.26 10.71 -16.51
C GLY A 28 43.33 9.83 -17.34
N ARG A 29 42.21 9.39 -16.73
CA ARG A 29 41.22 8.47 -17.35
C ARG A 29 40.60 9.01 -18.65
N LEU A 30 40.57 10.33 -18.85
CA LEU A 30 40.08 10.94 -20.09
C LEU A 30 41.04 10.75 -21.28
N GLY A 31 42.35 10.67 -21.05
CA GLY A 31 43.34 10.61 -22.11
C GLY A 31 43.38 11.87 -22.99
N GLN A 32 43.91 11.74 -24.20
CA GLN A 32 44.12 12.87 -25.12
C GLN A 32 42.81 13.44 -25.66
N ALA A 33 42.80 14.74 -25.95
CA ALA A 33 41.69 15.39 -26.64
C ALA A 33 41.58 14.86 -28.09
N THR A 34 40.35 14.54 -28.51
CA THR A 34 40.04 13.99 -29.84
C THR A 34 39.41 15.01 -30.79
N GLY A 35 39.09 16.21 -30.29
CA GLY A 35 38.56 17.31 -31.09
C GLY A 35 38.63 18.66 -30.38
N PRO A 36 38.29 19.76 -31.07
CA PRO A 36 38.22 21.08 -30.47
C PRO A 36 37.05 21.20 -29.47
N GLU A 37 37.10 22.22 -28.63
CA GLU A 37 35.93 22.65 -27.88
C GLU A 37 34.80 23.03 -28.83
N THR A 38 33.62 22.47 -28.60
CA THR A 38 32.44 22.63 -29.43
C THR A 38 31.33 23.27 -28.61
N PRO A 39 30.78 24.44 -29.02
CA PRO A 39 29.63 25.05 -28.36
C PRO A 39 28.40 24.13 -28.40
N ILE A 40 27.63 24.09 -27.31
CA ILE A 40 26.35 23.37 -27.20
C ILE A 40 25.44 24.06 -26.19
N GLY A 41 24.21 24.37 -26.58
CA GLY A 41 23.28 25.11 -25.72
C GLY A 41 23.90 26.41 -25.19
N SER A 42 23.89 26.59 -23.87
CA SER A 42 24.50 27.73 -23.16
C SER A 42 25.96 27.53 -22.73
N GLY A 43 26.60 26.46 -23.20
CA GLY A 43 27.96 26.09 -22.81
C GLY A 43 28.73 25.43 -23.94
N SER A 44 29.63 24.54 -23.57
CA SER A 44 30.52 23.86 -24.51
C SER A 44 30.87 22.45 -24.02
N TYR A 45 31.42 21.64 -24.91
CA TYR A 45 32.06 20.39 -24.54
C TYR A 45 33.33 20.17 -25.35
N GLN A 46 34.24 19.35 -24.82
CA GLN A 46 35.36 18.82 -25.58
C GLN A 46 35.38 17.30 -25.46
N SER A 47 35.68 16.63 -26.57
CA SER A 47 35.80 15.17 -26.62
C SER A 47 37.23 14.73 -26.34
N TYR A 48 37.35 13.64 -25.60
CA TYR A 48 38.59 12.96 -25.25
C TYR A 48 38.47 11.46 -25.53
N GLN A 49 39.59 10.75 -25.50
CA GLN A 49 39.61 9.31 -25.74
C GLN A 49 38.71 8.53 -24.78
N GLY A 50 38.66 8.93 -23.51
CA GLY A 50 37.92 8.27 -22.44
C GLY A 50 36.56 8.89 -22.09
N GLY A 51 36.10 9.93 -22.80
CA GLY A 51 34.84 10.59 -22.49
C GLY A 51 34.74 12.02 -23.02
N ARG A 52 33.88 12.81 -22.39
CA ARG A 52 33.69 14.24 -22.70
C ARG A 52 33.79 15.07 -21.43
N ILE A 53 34.39 16.24 -21.52
CA ILE A 53 34.21 17.29 -20.51
C ILE A 53 33.15 18.25 -21.05
N TYR A 54 32.14 18.52 -20.24
CA TYR A 54 31.14 19.55 -20.47
C TYR A 54 31.42 20.74 -19.56
N TRP A 55 31.23 21.94 -20.07
CA TRP A 55 31.37 23.17 -19.30
C TRP A 55 30.19 24.10 -19.57
N SER A 56 29.66 24.71 -18.51
CA SER A 56 28.73 25.83 -18.60
C SER A 56 28.99 26.82 -17.47
N TYR A 57 28.61 28.08 -17.65
CA TYR A 57 28.75 29.10 -16.59
C TYR A 57 28.13 28.68 -15.24
N PRO A 58 26.89 28.12 -15.18
CA PRO A 58 26.30 27.76 -13.88
C PRO A 58 26.86 26.48 -13.26
N THR A 59 27.41 25.54 -14.05
CA THR A 59 27.84 24.22 -13.52
C THR A 59 29.34 24.10 -13.36
N GLY A 60 30.14 24.85 -14.13
CA GLY A 60 31.57 24.57 -14.28
C GLY A 60 31.82 23.33 -15.13
N GLY A 61 33.08 22.85 -15.09
CA GLY A 61 33.55 21.71 -15.87
C GLY A 61 33.25 20.38 -15.18
N HIS A 62 32.67 19.43 -15.91
CA HIS A 62 32.44 18.06 -15.42
C HIS A 62 32.70 17.02 -16.51
N ALA A 63 33.28 15.89 -16.11
CA ALA A 63 33.57 14.79 -17.01
C ALA A 63 32.47 13.73 -17.00
N VAL A 64 32.07 13.28 -18.19
CA VAL A 64 31.23 12.11 -18.39
C VAL A 64 32.03 11.10 -19.20
N PHE A 65 32.40 9.99 -18.57
CA PHE A 65 33.27 8.96 -19.17
C PHE A 65 32.50 8.05 -20.12
N ASN A 66 33.21 7.49 -21.10
CA ASN A 66 32.65 6.51 -22.04
C ASN A 66 32.01 5.32 -21.31
N GLY A 67 30.93 4.81 -21.89
CA GLY A 67 30.12 3.72 -21.35
C GLY A 67 28.67 4.15 -21.14
N ALA A 68 27.91 3.30 -20.47
CA ALA A 68 26.46 3.39 -20.46
C ALA A 68 25.90 4.70 -19.89
N MET A 69 26.62 5.40 -18.99
CA MET A 69 26.16 6.71 -18.52
C MET A 69 26.28 7.80 -19.59
N LEU A 70 27.39 7.84 -20.35
CA LEU A 70 27.51 8.77 -21.47
C LEU A 70 26.51 8.41 -22.57
N ASP A 71 26.33 7.13 -22.87
CA ASP A 71 25.38 6.66 -23.88
C ASP A 71 23.95 7.10 -23.53
N GLN A 72 23.53 6.92 -22.27
CA GLN A 72 22.24 7.42 -21.80
C GLN A 72 22.15 8.94 -21.83
N TYR A 73 23.21 9.64 -21.43
CA TYR A 73 23.19 11.10 -21.45
C TYR A 73 22.97 11.65 -22.85
N LEU A 74 23.67 11.08 -23.84
CA LEU A 74 23.53 11.44 -25.25
C LEU A 74 22.16 11.03 -25.81
N ALA A 75 21.66 9.84 -25.46
CA ALA A 75 20.33 9.39 -25.87
C ALA A 75 19.21 10.30 -25.34
N ASN A 76 19.42 10.94 -24.20
CA ASN A 76 18.52 11.93 -23.62
C ASN A 76 18.74 13.36 -24.15
N GLY A 77 19.49 13.54 -25.25
CA GLY A 77 19.73 14.83 -25.89
C GLY A 77 20.88 15.65 -25.29
N GLY A 78 21.68 15.06 -24.39
CA GLY A 78 22.84 15.70 -23.78
C GLY A 78 22.49 17.03 -23.07
N PRO A 79 23.37 18.05 -23.16
CA PRO A 79 23.16 19.34 -22.51
C PRO A 79 21.89 20.11 -22.95
N THR A 80 21.38 19.83 -24.15
CA THR A 80 20.16 20.44 -24.68
C THR A 80 18.89 19.66 -24.34
N GLY A 81 19.03 18.47 -23.77
CA GLY A 81 17.93 17.64 -23.33
C GLY A 81 17.44 17.96 -21.92
N ARG A 82 16.45 17.20 -21.45
CA ARG A 82 15.80 17.41 -20.15
C ARG A 82 16.75 17.28 -18.94
N LEU A 83 17.86 16.54 -19.09
CA LEU A 83 18.89 16.44 -18.04
C LEU A 83 19.71 17.73 -17.89
N GLY A 84 19.92 18.50 -18.96
CA GLY A 84 20.79 19.67 -18.95
C GLY A 84 22.27 19.32 -18.75
N PHE A 85 23.07 20.29 -18.29
CA PHE A 85 24.50 20.09 -18.04
C PHE A 85 24.75 19.23 -16.78
N PRO A 86 25.83 18.43 -16.75
CA PRO A 86 26.29 17.76 -15.53
C PRO A 86 26.61 18.79 -14.42
N THR A 87 26.33 18.43 -13.18
CA THR A 87 26.58 19.24 -11.97
C THR A 87 27.53 18.55 -10.99
N THR A 88 27.80 17.27 -11.20
CA THR A 88 28.81 16.50 -10.46
C THR A 88 29.64 15.68 -11.43
N ASN A 89 30.77 15.16 -10.95
CA ASN A 89 31.43 14.05 -11.62
C ASN A 89 30.77 12.72 -11.23
N GLU A 90 31.18 11.64 -11.90
CA GLU A 90 30.80 10.27 -11.54
C GLU A 90 31.13 10.01 -10.06
N THR A 91 30.09 9.69 -9.28
CA THR A 91 30.17 9.48 -7.84
C THR A 91 29.79 8.03 -7.53
N PRO A 92 30.68 7.23 -6.90
CA PRO A 92 30.35 5.87 -6.49
C PRO A 92 29.21 5.81 -5.46
N ILE A 93 28.34 4.82 -5.57
CA ILE A 93 27.26 4.54 -4.61
C ILE A 93 26.93 3.05 -4.62
N GLY A 94 26.95 2.39 -3.47
CA GLY A 94 26.73 0.94 -3.39
C GLY A 94 27.64 0.16 -4.34
N SER A 95 27.06 -0.68 -5.19
CA SER A 95 27.76 -1.46 -6.23
C SER A 95 27.92 -0.75 -7.58
N GLY A 96 27.57 0.54 -7.65
CA GLY A 96 27.54 1.30 -8.90
C GLY A 96 27.98 2.74 -8.73
N SER A 97 27.52 3.59 -9.63
CA SER A 97 27.81 5.02 -9.62
C SER A 97 26.60 5.83 -10.10
N TYR A 98 26.63 7.13 -9.83
CA TYR A 98 25.68 8.08 -10.40
C TYR A 98 26.39 9.36 -10.81
N LEU A 99 25.75 10.11 -11.70
CA LEU A 99 26.14 11.45 -12.07
C LEU A 99 24.91 12.36 -12.01
N SER A 100 25.05 13.50 -11.33
CA SER A 100 23.98 14.49 -11.24
C SER A 100 24.06 15.49 -12.38
N TYR A 101 22.89 15.87 -12.86
CA TYR A 101 22.68 16.88 -13.89
C TYR A 101 21.67 17.90 -13.37
N GLN A 102 21.52 19.02 -14.07
CA GLN A 102 20.57 20.07 -13.69
C GLN A 102 19.13 19.55 -13.54
N GLY A 103 18.72 18.65 -14.44
CA GLY A 103 17.36 18.13 -14.53
C GLY A 103 17.16 16.70 -14.01
N GLY A 104 18.15 16.10 -13.35
CA GLY A 104 18.03 14.74 -12.83
C GLY A 104 19.36 14.06 -12.54
N ARG A 105 19.35 12.74 -12.50
CA ARG A 105 20.53 11.90 -12.29
C ARG A 105 20.54 10.75 -13.29
N ILE A 106 21.73 10.35 -13.73
CA ILE A 106 21.91 9.04 -14.37
C ILE A 106 22.60 8.14 -13.37
N TYR A 107 22.04 6.95 -13.18
CA TYR A 107 22.61 5.89 -12.35
C TYR A 107 23.15 4.79 -13.25
N TRP A 108 24.23 4.15 -12.82
CA TRP A 108 24.79 2.98 -13.46
C TRP A 108 25.14 1.90 -12.43
N SER A 109 24.82 0.66 -12.75
CA SER A 109 25.35 -0.50 -12.06
C SER A 109 25.48 -1.68 -13.01
N TYR A 110 26.30 -2.66 -12.64
CA TYR A 110 26.21 -3.99 -13.27
C TYR A 110 25.18 -4.84 -12.49
N PRO A 111 24.22 -5.49 -13.15
CA PRO A 111 24.02 -5.59 -14.60
C PRO A 111 23.01 -4.58 -15.18
N THR A 112 22.48 -3.63 -14.40
CA THR A 112 21.34 -2.80 -14.85
C THR A 112 21.66 -1.86 -16.01
N GLY A 113 22.93 -1.48 -16.18
CA GLY A 113 23.32 -0.46 -17.15
C GLY A 113 23.00 0.96 -16.67
N GLY A 114 23.11 1.92 -17.58
CA GLY A 114 22.82 3.32 -17.30
C GLY A 114 21.33 3.60 -17.45
N HIS A 115 20.72 4.33 -16.51
CA HIS A 115 19.34 4.82 -16.61
C HIS A 115 19.17 6.21 -16.00
N ALA A 116 18.38 7.06 -16.66
CA ALA A 116 18.08 8.41 -16.22
C ALA A 116 16.85 8.44 -15.31
N VAL A 117 16.93 9.20 -14.22
CA VAL A 117 15.82 9.53 -13.32
C VAL A 117 15.75 11.06 -13.22
N PHE A 118 14.69 11.65 -13.75
CA PHE A 118 14.52 13.10 -13.83
C PHE A 118 14.02 13.71 -12.53
N ASN A 119 14.33 14.98 -12.31
CA ASN A 119 13.80 15.75 -11.19
C ASN A 119 12.26 15.74 -11.17
N GLY A 120 11.70 15.72 -9.97
CA GLY A 120 10.27 15.62 -9.70
C GLY A 120 9.95 14.42 -8.83
N ALA A 121 8.65 14.16 -8.66
CA ALA A 121 8.14 13.27 -7.63
C ALA A 121 8.69 11.83 -7.69
N MET A 122 9.08 11.32 -8.86
CA MET A 122 9.69 9.98 -8.95
C MET A 122 11.11 9.95 -8.40
N LEU A 123 11.94 10.97 -8.70
CA LEU A 123 13.27 11.06 -8.10
C LEU A 123 13.17 11.34 -6.59
N ASP A 124 12.24 12.20 -6.18
CA ASP A 124 12.01 12.51 -4.77
C ASP A 124 11.63 11.24 -3.99
N GLN A 125 10.68 10.45 -4.50
CA GLN A 125 10.35 9.15 -3.91
C GLN A 125 11.52 8.17 -3.92
N TYR A 126 12.26 8.10 -5.03
CA TYR A 126 13.39 7.18 -5.12
C TYR A 126 14.44 7.49 -4.05
N LEU A 127 14.75 8.79 -3.85
CA LEU A 127 15.69 9.23 -2.82
C LEU A 127 15.12 9.05 -1.40
N ALA A 128 13.83 9.31 -1.18
CA ALA A 128 13.17 9.08 0.11
C ALA A 128 13.20 7.59 0.51
N ASN A 129 13.20 6.68 -0.47
CA ASN A 129 13.35 5.24 -0.26
C ASN A 129 14.81 4.77 -0.16
N GLY A 130 15.77 5.68 0.02
CA GLY A 130 17.19 5.37 0.19
C GLY A 130 17.97 5.21 -1.12
N GLY A 131 17.36 5.52 -2.26
CA GLY A 131 18.01 5.47 -3.58
C GLY A 131 18.58 4.09 -3.91
N PRO A 132 19.76 4.01 -4.54
CA PRO A 132 20.38 2.74 -4.93
C PRO A 132 20.70 1.79 -3.77
N THR A 133 20.85 2.31 -2.55
CA THR A 133 21.15 1.52 -1.35
C THR A 133 19.89 1.10 -0.59
N GLY A 134 18.72 1.59 -1.02
CA GLY A 134 17.43 1.27 -0.44
C GLY A 134 16.77 0.03 -1.05
N ARG A 135 15.54 -0.25 -0.62
CA ARG A 135 14.78 -1.45 -1.03
C ARG A 135 14.49 -1.51 -2.54
N LEU A 136 14.44 -0.37 -3.24
CA LEU A 136 14.26 -0.32 -4.69
C LEU A 136 15.52 -0.75 -5.46
N GLY A 137 16.72 -0.50 -4.93
CA GLY A 137 17.97 -0.72 -5.68
C GLY A 137 18.09 0.18 -6.91
N PHE A 138 18.98 -0.19 -7.84
CA PHE A 138 19.23 0.60 -9.05
C PHE A 138 18.06 0.58 -10.04
N PRO A 139 17.86 1.67 -10.82
CA PRO A 139 16.92 1.66 -11.94
C PRO A 139 17.32 0.63 -13.00
N THR A 140 16.32 0.02 -13.61
CA THR A 140 16.43 -1.01 -14.66
C THR A 140 15.81 -0.57 -15.98
N THR A 141 15.01 0.51 -15.96
CA THR A 141 14.46 1.18 -17.14
C THR A 141 14.63 2.69 -17.00
N ASN A 142 14.56 3.40 -18.12
CA ASN A 142 14.26 4.83 -18.12
C ASN A 142 12.78 5.07 -17.79
N GLU A 143 12.41 6.34 -17.59
CA GLU A 143 11.01 6.77 -17.46
C GLU A 143 10.18 6.30 -18.66
N THR A 144 9.15 5.50 -18.39
CA THR A 144 8.29 4.89 -19.40
C THR A 144 6.86 5.41 -19.24
N PRO A 145 6.27 6.06 -20.27
CA PRO A 145 4.87 6.49 -20.22
C PRO A 145 3.90 5.33 -20.10
N ILE A 146 2.83 5.50 -19.32
CA ILE A 146 1.73 4.54 -19.19
C ILE A 146 0.43 5.28 -18.87
N GLY A 147 -0.63 5.04 -19.63
CA GLY A 147 -1.91 5.75 -19.43
C GLY A 147 -1.73 7.27 -19.39
N SER A 148 -2.21 7.90 -18.31
CA SER A 148 -2.08 9.35 -18.05
C SER A 148 -0.83 9.74 -17.25
N GLY A 149 0.13 8.82 -17.09
CA GLY A 149 1.30 9.01 -16.25
C GLY A 149 2.54 8.29 -16.78
N SER A 150 3.47 7.98 -15.89
CA SER A 150 4.70 7.26 -16.21
C SER A 150 5.16 6.38 -15.05
N TYR A 151 6.09 5.48 -15.33
CA TYR A 151 6.76 4.69 -14.31
C TYR A 151 8.25 4.50 -14.60
N LEU A 152 9.01 4.21 -13.56
CA LEU A 152 10.35 3.63 -13.66
C LEU A 152 10.37 2.28 -12.96
N SER A 153 11.07 1.31 -13.56
CA SER A 153 11.36 0.04 -12.92
C SER A 153 12.72 0.08 -12.26
N TYR A 154 12.80 -0.53 -11.09
CA TYR A 154 13.99 -0.70 -10.28
C TYR A 154 14.17 -2.19 -9.96
N GLN A 155 15.34 -2.58 -9.47
CA GLN A 155 15.62 -3.97 -9.12
C GLN A 155 14.61 -4.55 -8.11
N GLY A 156 14.12 -3.72 -7.19
CA GLY A 156 13.23 -4.09 -6.09
C GLY A 156 11.81 -3.54 -6.21
N GLY A 157 11.38 -3.03 -7.36
CA GLY A 157 10.02 -2.53 -7.51
C GLY A 157 9.83 -1.55 -8.68
N ARG A 158 8.75 -0.79 -8.62
CA ARG A 158 8.46 0.30 -9.56
C ARG A 158 8.06 1.55 -8.80
N ILE A 159 8.43 2.72 -9.32
CA ILE A 159 7.80 3.98 -8.92
C ILE A 159 6.89 4.41 -10.05
N TYR A 160 5.64 4.70 -9.71
CA TYR A 160 4.64 5.26 -10.62
C TYR A 160 4.43 6.73 -10.31
N TRP A 161 4.13 7.51 -11.35
CA TRP A 161 3.70 8.90 -11.22
C TRP A 161 2.50 9.18 -12.11
N SER A 162 1.53 9.91 -11.57
CA SER A 162 0.47 10.55 -12.35
C SER A 162 0.03 11.84 -11.68
N TYR A 163 -0.65 12.70 -12.43
CA TYR A 163 -1.43 13.79 -11.83
C TYR A 163 -2.86 13.32 -11.54
N PRO A 164 -3.42 13.57 -10.34
CA PRO A 164 -2.84 14.31 -9.22
C PRO A 164 -2.13 13.42 -8.18
N THR A 165 -1.98 12.11 -8.41
CA THR A 165 -1.52 11.17 -7.37
C THR A 165 -0.11 11.45 -6.86
N GLY A 166 0.77 12.01 -7.70
CA GLY A 166 2.19 12.14 -7.38
C GLY A 166 2.95 10.83 -7.57
N GLY A 167 4.19 10.80 -7.09
CA GLY A 167 5.07 9.63 -7.18
C GLY A 167 4.83 8.68 -6.02
N HIS A 168 4.69 7.37 -6.29
CA HIS A 168 4.58 6.33 -5.25
C HIS A 168 5.28 5.03 -5.67
N ALA A 169 5.96 4.41 -4.72
CA ALA A 169 6.65 3.13 -4.92
C ALA A 169 5.70 1.95 -4.67
N VAL A 170 5.82 0.92 -5.51
CA VAL A 170 5.20 -0.42 -5.33
C VAL A 170 6.35 -1.42 -5.41
N PHE A 171 6.63 -2.14 -4.33
CA PHE A 171 7.82 -2.98 -4.24
C PHE A 171 7.58 -4.38 -4.81
N ASN A 172 8.65 -5.03 -5.30
CA ASN A 172 8.57 -6.40 -5.77
C ASN A 172 8.03 -7.33 -4.67
N GLY A 173 7.15 -8.24 -5.08
CA GLY A 173 6.46 -9.18 -4.21
C GLY A 173 4.98 -9.28 -4.58
N ALA A 174 4.22 -9.96 -3.72
CA ALA A 174 2.83 -10.31 -3.98
C ALA A 174 1.94 -9.10 -4.29
N MET A 175 2.19 -7.94 -3.68
CA MET A 175 1.41 -6.72 -3.93
C MET A 175 1.64 -6.15 -5.34
N LEU A 176 2.89 -6.07 -5.82
CA LEU A 176 3.17 -5.65 -7.19
C LEU A 176 2.64 -6.67 -8.20
N ASP A 177 2.80 -7.97 -7.94
CA ASP A 177 2.28 -9.02 -8.82
C ASP A 177 0.76 -8.92 -8.93
N GLN A 178 0.06 -8.75 -7.81
CA GLN A 178 -1.38 -8.53 -7.78
C GLN A 178 -1.77 -7.24 -8.51
N TYR A 179 -1.04 -6.15 -8.32
CA TYR A 179 -1.32 -4.89 -9.02
C TYR A 179 -1.21 -5.03 -10.53
N LEU A 180 -0.16 -5.71 -11.01
CA LEU A 180 0.05 -5.96 -12.44
C LEU A 180 -0.99 -6.93 -13.00
N ALA A 181 -1.38 -7.97 -12.25
CA ALA A 181 -2.45 -8.89 -12.61
C ALA A 181 -3.81 -8.19 -12.76
N ASN A 182 -4.04 -7.10 -12.02
CA ASN A 182 -5.22 -6.24 -12.14
C ASN A 182 -5.12 -5.21 -13.28
N GLY A 183 -4.10 -5.28 -14.13
CA GLY A 183 -3.89 -4.38 -15.27
C GLY A 183 -3.08 -3.12 -14.94
N GLY A 184 -2.47 -3.05 -13.75
CA GLY A 184 -1.63 -1.94 -13.32
C GLY A 184 -2.35 -0.58 -13.40
N PRO A 185 -1.64 0.51 -13.78
CA PRO A 185 -2.23 1.85 -13.86
C PRO A 185 -3.38 1.99 -14.85
N THR A 186 -3.47 1.10 -15.83
CA THR A 186 -4.55 1.09 -16.84
C THR A 186 -5.74 0.21 -16.45
N GLY A 187 -5.62 -0.51 -15.33
CA GLY A 187 -6.65 -1.37 -14.78
C GLY A 187 -7.66 -0.64 -13.90
N ARG A 188 -8.52 -1.41 -13.22
CA ARG A 188 -9.58 -0.87 -12.35
C ARG A 188 -9.06 -0.11 -11.12
N LEU A 189 -7.85 -0.46 -10.66
CA LEU A 189 -7.23 0.20 -9.52
C LEU A 189 -6.69 1.60 -9.86
N GLY A 190 -6.29 1.84 -11.11
CA GLY A 190 -5.61 3.07 -11.48
C GLY A 190 -4.24 3.21 -10.80
N PHE A 191 -3.73 4.44 -10.70
CA PHE A 191 -2.43 4.72 -10.08
C PHE A 191 -2.45 4.59 -8.56
N PRO A 192 -1.31 4.23 -7.93
CA PRO A 192 -1.16 4.31 -6.48
C PRO A 192 -1.31 5.75 -5.98
N THR A 193 -1.97 5.91 -4.83
CA THR A 193 -2.19 7.21 -4.15
C THR A 193 -1.38 7.34 -2.85
N THR A 194 -0.87 6.21 -2.34
CA THR A 194 0.05 6.15 -1.20
C THR A 194 1.23 5.24 -1.52
N ASN A 195 2.29 5.31 -0.72
CA ASN A 195 3.27 4.22 -0.63
C ASN A 195 2.66 3.02 0.14
N GLU A 196 3.32 1.87 0.10
CA GLU A 196 3.02 0.72 0.98
C GLU A 196 3.09 1.15 2.46
N THR A 197 2.02 0.91 3.21
CA THR A 197 1.86 1.29 4.62
C THR A 197 1.61 0.04 5.46
N PRO A 198 2.45 -0.28 6.45
CA PRO A 198 2.14 -1.33 7.42
C PRO A 198 0.87 -0.99 8.21
N SER A 199 -0.10 -1.90 8.23
CA SER A 199 -1.29 -1.83 9.10
C SER A 199 -1.08 -2.58 10.41
N SER A 200 -0.14 -3.52 10.46
CA SER A 200 0.27 -4.25 11.67
C SER A 200 1.70 -4.80 11.52
N ALA A 201 2.16 -5.59 12.49
CA ALA A 201 3.44 -6.30 12.39
C ALA A 201 3.47 -7.37 11.26
N THR A 202 2.30 -7.82 10.80
CA THR A 202 2.15 -8.92 9.84
C THR A 202 1.27 -8.58 8.65
N SER A 203 0.90 -7.30 8.47
CA SER A 203 0.10 -6.84 7.34
C SER A 203 0.51 -5.47 6.82
N THR A 204 0.29 -5.26 5.53
CA THR A 204 0.64 -4.04 4.79
C THR A 204 -0.41 -3.81 3.71
N TYR A 205 -0.73 -2.55 3.44
CA TYR A 205 -1.63 -2.18 2.37
C TYR A 205 -1.08 -1.02 1.56
N GLN A 206 -1.65 -0.83 0.38
CA GLN A 206 -1.40 0.34 -0.45
C GLN A 206 -2.70 0.78 -1.09
N GLN A 207 -2.93 2.09 -1.11
CA GLN A 207 -4.11 2.67 -1.72
C GLN A 207 -3.83 3.04 -3.18
N TYR A 208 -4.86 2.87 -3.98
CA TYR A 208 -4.93 3.18 -5.39
C TYR A 208 -6.19 4.00 -5.66
N GLN A 209 -6.27 4.66 -6.80
CA GLN A 209 -7.44 5.48 -7.17
C GLN A 209 -8.77 4.72 -7.09
N GLY A 210 -8.77 3.43 -7.43
CA GLY A 210 -9.96 2.57 -7.50
C GLY A 210 -10.02 1.47 -6.44
N GLY A 211 -9.20 1.52 -5.39
CA GLY A 211 -9.24 0.51 -4.33
C GLY A 211 -7.95 0.36 -3.53
N ILE A 212 -7.84 -0.75 -2.82
CA ILE A 212 -6.72 -1.09 -1.95
C ILE A 212 -6.17 -2.45 -2.37
N ILE A 213 -4.85 -2.58 -2.40
CA ILE A 213 -4.22 -3.90 -2.33
C ILE A 213 -3.73 -4.09 -0.91
N TYR A 214 -4.14 -5.20 -0.31
CA TYR A 214 -3.79 -5.58 1.05
C TYR A 214 -3.00 -6.88 1.01
N TRP A 215 -2.03 -7.00 1.90
CA TRP A 215 -1.27 -8.21 2.12
C TRP A 215 -1.21 -8.53 3.62
N SER A 216 -1.46 -9.79 3.98
CA SER A 216 -1.16 -10.33 5.30
C SER A 216 -0.35 -11.62 5.21
N ALA A 217 0.40 -11.91 6.27
CA ALA A 217 1.13 -13.16 6.39
C ALA A 217 0.22 -14.41 6.40
N ASN A 218 -1.03 -14.27 6.85
CA ASN A 218 -1.97 -15.39 7.00
C ASN A 218 -2.79 -15.65 5.73
N ASP A 219 -3.20 -14.58 5.04
CA ASP A 219 -4.20 -14.66 3.96
C ASP A 219 -3.62 -14.36 2.58
N GLY A 220 -2.35 -13.92 2.53
CA GLY A 220 -1.70 -13.53 1.29
C GLY A 220 -2.17 -12.17 0.79
N VAL A 221 -2.26 -12.02 -0.53
CA VAL A 221 -2.60 -10.74 -1.17
C VAL A 221 -4.06 -10.71 -1.64
N SER A 222 -4.74 -9.60 -1.40
CA SER A 222 -6.12 -9.37 -1.84
C SER A 222 -6.27 -7.97 -2.46
N THR A 223 -7.26 -7.85 -3.35
CA THR A 223 -7.64 -6.57 -3.97
C THR A 223 -9.04 -6.20 -3.51
N LEU A 224 -9.18 -5.06 -2.86
CA LEU A 224 -10.42 -4.56 -2.27
C LEU A 224 -10.88 -3.34 -3.07
N THR A 225 -11.97 -3.47 -3.82
CA THR A 225 -12.49 -2.40 -4.71
C THR A 225 -13.88 -1.93 -4.33
N THR A 226 -14.44 -2.46 -3.25
CA THR A 226 -15.79 -2.11 -2.77
C THR A 226 -15.75 -1.75 -1.30
N SER A 227 -16.68 -0.88 -0.90
CA SER A 227 -16.90 -0.49 0.49
C SER A 227 -17.04 -1.67 1.43
N GLN A 228 -17.81 -2.68 1.02
CA GLN A 228 -18.04 -3.90 1.81
C GLN A 228 -16.75 -4.71 2.03
N GLN A 229 -15.89 -4.82 1.01
CA GLN A 229 -14.60 -5.50 1.12
C GLN A 229 -13.63 -4.75 2.05
N ILE A 230 -13.57 -3.42 1.93
CA ILE A 230 -12.73 -2.58 2.80
C ILE A 230 -13.22 -2.69 4.24
N ALA A 231 -14.53 -2.57 4.47
CA ALA A 231 -15.12 -2.70 5.80
C ALA A 231 -14.87 -4.08 6.42
N ALA A 232 -15.00 -5.17 5.65
CA ALA A 232 -14.69 -6.51 6.14
C ALA A 232 -13.21 -6.64 6.52
N GLN A 233 -12.30 -6.01 5.78
CA GLN A 233 -10.88 -5.99 6.13
C GLN A 233 -10.62 -5.22 7.43
N ILE A 234 -11.25 -4.05 7.63
CA ILE A 234 -11.13 -3.27 8.87
C ILE A 234 -11.61 -4.09 10.07
N LEU A 235 -12.74 -4.80 9.94
CA LEU A 235 -13.22 -5.69 11.00
C LEU A 235 -12.26 -6.85 11.25
N SER A 236 -11.72 -7.48 10.20
CA SER A 236 -10.74 -8.56 10.34
C SER A 236 -9.48 -8.09 11.08
N ASP A 237 -8.97 -6.91 10.74
CA ASP A 237 -7.81 -6.28 11.41
C ASP A 237 -8.14 -5.93 12.88
N GLY A 238 -9.40 -5.63 13.17
CA GLY A 238 -9.95 -5.46 14.52
C GLY A 238 -10.12 -6.76 15.32
N GLY A 239 -9.77 -7.92 14.75
CA GLY A 239 -9.87 -9.22 15.40
C GLY A 239 -11.23 -9.91 15.28
N PHE A 240 -12.10 -9.45 14.38
CA PHE A 240 -13.41 -10.06 14.19
C PHE A 240 -13.29 -11.35 13.38
N SER A 241 -13.86 -12.42 13.91
CA SER A 241 -14.18 -13.61 13.12
C SER A 241 -15.38 -13.33 12.22
N ASN A 242 -15.47 -14.04 11.09
CA ASN A 242 -16.60 -13.94 10.16
C ASN A 242 -16.88 -12.52 9.63
N ALA A 243 -15.86 -11.67 9.51
CA ALA A 243 -15.99 -10.26 9.13
C ALA A 243 -16.82 -10.01 7.86
N GLN A 244 -16.64 -10.81 6.80
CA GLN A 244 -17.44 -10.70 5.58
C GLN A 244 -18.93 -10.96 5.84
N ALA A 245 -19.25 -11.97 6.66
CA ALA A 245 -20.63 -12.29 7.00
C ALA A 245 -21.25 -11.22 7.91
N ILE A 246 -20.46 -10.55 8.78
CA ILE A 246 -20.93 -9.40 9.57
C ILE A 246 -21.36 -8.26 8.64
N VAL A 247 -20.50 -7.89 7.67
CA VAL A 247 -20.80 -6.82 6.71
C VAL A 247 -22.03 -7.17 5.87
N GLN A 248 -22.11 -8.41 5.37
CA GLN A 248 -23.23 -8.85 4.56
C GLN A 248 -24.54 -8.87 5.36
N ALA A 249 -24.53 -9.42 6.57
CA ALA A 249 -25.71 -9.46 7.42
C ALA A 249 -26.19 -8.06 7.80
N ALA A 250 -25.27 -7.15 8.17
CA ALA A 250 -25.61 -5.77 8.50
C ALA A 250 -26.29 -5.06 7.32
N HIS A 251 -25.73 -5.21 6.12
CA HIS A 251 -26.31 -4.70 4.88
C HIS A 251 -27.72 -5.25 4.64
N ASP A 252 -27.89 -6.58 4.70
CA ASP A 252 -29.16 -7.23 4.35
C ASP A 252 -30.25 -7.03 5.40
N THR A 253 -29.89 -6.72 6.64
CA THR A 253 -30.85 -6.35 7.69
C THR A 253 -31.08 -4.85 7.80
N GLY A 254 -30.30 -4.02 7.10
CA GLY A 254 -30.34 -2.56 7.21
C GLY A 254 -29.85 -2.03 8.57
N LEU A 255 -29.07 -2.81 9.32
CA LEU A 255 -28.48 -2.35 10.57
C LEU A 255 -27.19 -1.59 10.23
N PRO A 256 -26.98 -0.35 10.71
CA PRO A 256 -25.74 0.36 10.47
C PRO A 256 -24.52 -0.46 10.88
N LEU A 257 -23.51 -0.55 10.02
CA LEU A 257 -22.40 -1.49 10.20
C LEU A 257 -21.62 -1.23 11.51
N GLY A 258 -21.45 0.02 11.92
CA GLY A 258 -20.81 0.35 13.21
C GLY A 258 -21.58 -0.23 14.41
N ILE A 259 -22.91 -0.26 14.35
CA ILE A 259 -23.77 -0.85 15.38
C ILE A 259 -23.69 -2.39 15.33
N ALA A 260 -23.70 -2.97 14.12
CA ALA A 260 -23.51 -4.41 13.95
C ALA A 260 -22.16 -4.88 14.51
N ALA A 261 -21.08 -4.15 14.22
CA ALA A 261 -19.74 -4.40 14.75
C ALA A 261 -19.71 -4.25 16.28
N ALA A 262 -20.37 -3.24 16.84
CA ALA A 262 -20.48 -3.07 18.29
C ALA A 262 -21.19 -4.25 18.97
N LEU A 263 -22.26 -4.76 18.36
CA LEU A 263 -22.96 -5.94 18.89
C LEU A 263 -22.03 -7.16 18.86
N MET A 264 -21.36 -7.39 17.73
CA MET A 264 -20.42 -8.51 17.62
C MET A 264 -19.27 -8.38 18.63
N ALA A 265 -18.75 -7.18 18.85
CA ALA A 265 -17.70 -6.92 19.84
C ALA A 265 -18.15 -7.18 21.28
N LYS A 266 -19.42 -6.89 21.60
CA LYS A 266 -19.98 -7.17 22.91
C LYS A 266 -20.18 -8.66 23.16
N GLU A 267 -20.51 -9.41 22.12
CA GLU A 267 -20.94 -10.81 22.25
C GLU A 267 -19.80 -11.81 22.08
N SER A 268 -19.11 -11.81 20.94
CA SER A 268 -18.22 -12.92 20.56
C SER A 268 -17.06 -12.53 19.66
N MET A 269 -16.90 -11.24 19.35
CA MET A 269 -16.07 -10.76 18.23
C MET A 269 -16.42 -11.47 16.90
N GLY A 270 -17.68 -11.88 16.71
CA GLY A 270 -18.14 -12.60 15.53
C GLY A 270 -17.86 -14.11 15.54
N ALA A 271 -17.36 -14.68 16.64
CA ALA A 271 -17.04 -16.10 16.73
C ALA A 271 -18.31 -16.97 16.79
N ASN A 272 -18.33 -18.07 16.05
CA ASN A 272 -19.47 -18.98 15.99
C ASN A 272 -19.45 -20.02 17.12
N VAL A 273 -19.66 -19.57 18.36
CA VAL A 273 -19.49 -20.41 19.56
C VAL A 273 -20.74 -20.42 20.45
N TYR A 274 -20.88 -21.47 21.25
CA TYR A 274 -21.81 -21.47 22.38
C TYR A 274 -21.22 -20.65 23.51
N GLY A 275 -22.03 -19.85 24.21
CA GLY A 275 -21.54 -19.06 25.33
C GLY A 275 -21.16 -19.92 26.53
N HIS A 276 -20.55 -19.29 27.53
CA HIS A 276 -19.89 -19.97 28.64
C HIS A 276 -20.69 -19.94 29.96
N ASP A 277 -21.94 -19.47 29.92
CA ASP A 277 -22.75 -19.34 31.12
C ASP A 277 -22.97 -20.69 31.80
N ALA A 278 -22.65 -20.77 33.08
CA ALA A 278 -22.77 -21.98 33.86
C ALA A 278 -24.24 -22.44 33.93
N GLY A 279 -24.48 -23.74 33.71
CA GLY A 279 -25.83 -24.31 33.66
C GLY A 279 -26.51 -24.22 32.29
N GLY A 280 -25.83 -23.64 31.29
CA GLY A 280 -26.22 -23.67 29.89
C GLY A 280 -26.26 -25.06 29.27
N ALA A 281 -27.22 -25.29 28.37
CA ALA A 281 -27.39 -26.55 27.63
C ALA A 281 -26.11 -27.01 26.94
N MET A 282 -25.29 -26.07 26.44
CA MET A 282 -24.03 -26.33 25.74
C MET A 282 -22.90 -25.44 26.28
N SER A 283 -22.89 -25.18 27.60
CA SER A 283 -21.93 -24.27 28.22
C SER A 283 -20.48 -24.68 27.91
N GLY A 284 -19.75 -23.81 27.20
CA GLY A 284 -18.37 -24.06 26.81
C GLY A 284 -18.15 -25.22 25.84
N ALA A 285 -19.19 -25.67 25.13
CA ALA A 285 -19.09 -26.76 24.15
C ALA A 285 -18.29 -26.39 22.88
N GLY A 286 -17.79 -25.16 22.78
CA GLY A 286 -16.99 -24.67 21.66
C GLY A 286 -17.85 -24.21 20.49
N GLU A 287 -17.49 -24.64 19.28
CA GLU A 287 -18.10 -24.18 18.03
C GLU A 287 -19.56 -24.65 17.87
N VAL A 288 -20.42 -23.74 17.37
CA VAL A 288 -21.78 -24.06 16.95
C VAL A 288 -21.75 -24.70 15.56
N THR A 289 -21.70 -26.03 15.53
CA THR A 289 -21.83 -26.79 14.28
C THR A 289 -23.28 -27.23 14.05
N GLN A 290 -23.63 -27.55 12.80
CA GLN A 290 -24.95 -28.13 12.49
C GLN A 290 -25.24 -29.37 13.34
N GLN A 291 -24.24 -30.24 13.50
CA GLN A 291 -24.35 -31.45 14.29
C GLN A 291 -24.65 -31.14 15.76
N ASN A 292 -23.81 -30.31 16.40
CA ASN A 292 -23.98 -29.96 17.81
C ASN A 292 -25.33 -29.26 18.04
N PHE A 293 -25.73 -28.38 17.12
CA PHE A 293 -26.99 -27.66 17.24
C PHE A 293 -28.19 -28.60 17.14
N THR A 294 -28.26 -29.42 16.09
CA THR A 294 -29.43 -30.26 15.79
C THR A 294 -29.52 -31.49 16.68
N GLN A 295 -28.39 -32.06 17.10
CA GLN A 295 -28.37 -33.33 17.85
C GLN A 295 -28.27 -33.14 19.36
N GLN A 296 -27.81 -31.98 19.85
CA GLN A 296 -27.59 -31.76 21.28
C GLN A 296 -28.34 -30.52 21.79
N PHE A 297 -28.03 -29.34 21.24
CA PHE A 297 -28.59 -28.09 21.73
C PHE A 297 -30.12 -28.01 21.58
N LEU A 298 -30.64 -28.13 20.36
CA LEU A 298 -32.07 -27.97 20.10
C LEU A 298 -32.94 -28.99 20.87
N PRO A 299 -32.60 -30.29 20.92
CA PRO A 299 -33.32 -31.24 21.77
C PRO A 299 -33.32 -30.87 23.27
N ALA A 300 -32.19 -30.37 23.79
CA ALA A 300 -32.10 -29.92 25.17
C ALA A 300 -33.01 -28.70 25.43
N ILE A 301 -33.01 -27.72 24.52
CA ILE A 301 -33.89 -26.54 24.61
C ILE A 301 -35.37 -26.94 24.54
N LEU A 302 -35.75 -27.84 23.64
CA LEU A 302 -37.12 -28.36 23.54
C LEU A 302 -37.55 -29.15 24.80
N SER A 303 -36.57 -29.66 25.55
CA SER A 303 -36.78 -30.34 26.84
C SER A 303 -36.72 -29.40 28.05
N GLY A 304 -36.62 -28.08 27.83
CA GLY A 304 -36.65 -27.07 28.88
C GLY A 304 -35.27 -26.68 29.46
N ALA A 305 -34.17 -27.03 28.79
CA ALA A 305 -32.84 -26.57 29.20
C ALA A 305 -32.67 -25.06 29.00
N ILE A 306 -31.76 -24.46 29.78
CA ILE A 306 -31.39 -23.05 29.67
C ILE A 306 -30.43 -22.88 28.49
N SER A 307 -30.68 -21.90 27.62
CA SER A 307 -29.76 -21.53 26.56
C SER A 307 -28.69 -20.57 27.08
N ASN A 308 -27.45 -20.79 26.65
CA ASN A 308 -26.24 -20.06 27.05
C ASN A 308 -25.63 -19.24 25.90
N GLY A 309 -26.45 -18.76 24.98
CA GLY A 309 -25.99 -18.01 23.81
C GLY A 309 -25.54 -18.95 22.69
N VAL A 310 -26.03 -18.68 21.48
CA VAL A 310 -25.70 -19.44 20.27
C VAL A 310 -25.14 -18.51 19.21
N GLY A 311 -23.95 -18.82 18.72
CA GLY A 311 -23.35 -18.25 17.52
C GLY A 311 -22.84 -16.82 17.71
N PRO A 312 -22.52 -16.10 16.62
CA PRO A 312 -21.88 -14.79 16.70
C PRO A 312 -22.70 -13.74 17.47
N SER A 313 -24.03 -13.80 17.36
CA SER A 313 -24.93 -12.87 18.05
C SER A 313 -25.33 -13.32 19.45
N GLN A 314 -24.81 -14.46 19.92
CA GLN A 314 -25.10 -15.03 21.24
C GLN A 314 -26.60 -15.04 21.57
N ILE A 315 -27.42 -15.62 20.67
CA ILE A 315 -28.88 -15.66 20.89
C ILE A 315 -29.21 -16.55 22.09
N THR A 316 -29.88 -15.99 23.10
CA THR A 316 -30.15 -16.69 24.37
C THR A 316 -31.60 -17.12 24.55
N TYR A 317 -32.59 -16.40 24.04
CA TYR A 317 -34.00 -16.70 24.38
C TYR A 317 -34.51 -18.01 23.74
N PRO A 318 -34.90 -19.04 24.54
CA PRO A 318 -35.35 -20.34 24.05
C PRO A 318 -36.50 -20.28 23.03
N GLY A 319 -37.43 -19.33 23.22
CA GLY A 319 -38.61 -19.19 22.37
C GLY A 319 -38.27 -18.94 20.90
N TYR A 320 -37.15 -18.27 20.61
CA TYR A 320 -36.72 -18.03 19.23
C TYR A 320 -36.37 -19.33 18.50
N PHE A 321 -35.70 -20.27 19.18
CA PHE A 321 -35.35 -21.57 18.60
C PHE A 321 -36.60 -22.45 18.42
N VAL A 322 -37.53 -22.41 19.37
CA VAL A 322 -38.79 -23.18 19.30
C VAL A 322 -39.66 -22.72 18.13
N GLN A 323 -39.74 -21.40 17.91
CA GLN A 323 -40.57 -20.80 16.85
C GLN A 323 -39.93 -20.90 15.47
N ASN A 324 -38.60 -20.98 15.39
CA ASN A 324 -37.85 -20.92 14.13
C ASN A 324 -36.91 -22.12 13.96
N GLN A 325 -37.42 -23.34 14.15
CA GLN A 325 -36.62 -24.58 14.10
C GLN A 325 -35.97 -24.85 12.74
N ASN A 326 -36.51 -24.26 11.66
CA ASN A 326 -36.00 -24.42 10.30
C ASN A 326 -34.85 -23.47 9.96
N LEU A 327 -34.51 -22.51 10.84
CA LEU A 327 -33.35 -21.65 10.60
C LEU A 327 -32.05 -22.41 10.87
N ALA A 328 -31.07 -22.18 9.99
CA ALA A 328 -29.72 -22.72 10.15
C ALA A 328 -28.95 -21.93 11.23
N TRP A 329 -29.32 -22.12 12.50
CA TRP A 329 -28.73 -21.39 13.63
C TRP A 329 -27.23 -21.55 13.81
N TRP A 330 -26.65 -22.60 13.22
CA TRP A 330 -25.22 -22.89 13.18
C TRP A 330 -24.47 -22.12 12.10
N ASP A 331 -25.18 -21.52 11.13
CA ASP A 331 -24.57 -20.68 10.10
C ASP A 331 -24.36 -19.26 10.66
N PRO A 332 -23.12 -18.74 10.69
CA PRO A 332 -22.83 -17.42 11.24
C PRO A 332 -23.68 -16.30 10.63
N TYR A 333 -23.85 -16.31 9.30
CA TYR A 333 -24.64 -15.31 8.60
C TYR A 333 -26.11 -15.35 9.03
N THR A 334 -26.73 -16.52 9.03
CA THR A 334 -28.14 -16.71 9.45
C THR A 334 -28.34 -16.26 10.90
N ASN A 335 -27.43 -16.63 11.80
CA ASN A 335 -27.45 -16.23 13.21
C ASN A 335 -27.37 -14.70 13.37
N MET A 336 -26.45 -14.06 12.66
CA MET A 336 -26.28 -12.60 12.66
C MET A 336 -27.48 -11.87 12.07
N CYS A 337 -28.04 -12.34 10.96
CA CYS A 337 -29.26 -11.76 10.41
C CYS A 337 -30.41 -11.76 11.41
N PHE A 338 -30.52 -12.80 12.25
CA PHE A 338 -31.54 -12.84 13.29
C PHE A 338 -31.25 -11.83 14.41
N GLY A 339 -30.03 -11.84 14.96
CA GLY A 339 -29.61 -10.91 16.02
C GLY A 339 -29.69 -9.44 15.60
N PHE A 340 -29.26 -9.14 14.38
CA PHE A 340 -29.29 -7.78 13.84
C PHE A 340 -30.72 -7.28 13.58
N LYS A 341 -31.65 -8.15 13.17
CA LYS A 341 -33.08 -7.80 13.08
C LYS A 341 -33.69 -7.49 14.44
N LEU A 342 -33.33 -8.24 15.49
CA LEU A 342 -33.76 -7.91 16.86
C LEU A 342 -33.24 -6.53 17.28
N MET A 343 -31.94 -6.29 17.10
CA MET A 343 -31.33 -5.01 17.45
C MET A 343 -31.93 -3.85 16.66
N ALA A 344 -32.12 -4.01 15.35
CA ALA A 344 -32.78 -3.02 14.50
C ALA A 344 -34.22 -2.76 14.96
N GLY A 345 -34.94 -3.79 15.41
CA GLY A 345 -36.28 -3.66 15.99
C GLY A 345 -36.29 -2.87 17.30
N TYR A 346 -35.30 -3.07 18.17
CA TYR A 346 -35.17 -2.30 19.42
C TYR A 346 -34.83 -0.83 19.17
N LEU A 347 -34.00 -0.55 18.16
CA LEU A 347 -33.63 0.80 17.77
C LEU A 347 -34.75 1.53 17.04
N ASN A 348 -35.55 0.80 16.24
CA ASN A 348 -36.65 1.33 15.45
C ASN A 348 -36.29 2.59 14.63
N GLY A 349 -35.06 2.63 14.10
CA GLY A 349 -34.51 3.75 13.33
C GLY A 349 -34.00 4.94 14.14
N ASP A 350 -34.11 4.93 15.47
CA ASP A 350 -33.49 5.92 16.36
C ASP A 350 -32.09 5.44 16.78
N TYR A 351 -31.07 6.17 16.35
CA TYR A 351 -29.66 5.88 16.64
C TYR A 351 -29.04 6.90 17.60
N SER A 352 -29.85 7.61 18.39
CA SER A 352 -29.35 8.43 19.48
C SER A 352 -28.70 7.60 20.58
N ASP A 353 -27.77 8.19 21.34
CA ASP A 353 -27.09 7.54 22.47
C ASP A 353 -28.09 6.90 23.44
N ALA A 354 -29.19 7.60 23.74
CA ALA A 354 -30.25 7.08 24.61
C ALA A 354 -30.93 5.82 24.04
N SER A 355 -31.20 5.80 22.74
CA SER A 355 -31.77 4.64 22.04
C SER A 355 -30.77 3.48 22.00
N LEU A 356 -29.50 3.74 21.69
CA LEU A 356 -28.43 2.73 21.69
C LEU A 356 -28.25 2.10 23.07
N ILE A 357 -28.26 2.90 24.14
CA ILE A 357 -28.17 2.41 25.53
C ILE A 357 -29.39 1.54 25.86
N ALA A 358 -30.60 1.98 25.51
CA ALA A 358 -31.83 1.24 25.78
C ALA A 358 -31.88 -0.08 24.97
N ALA A 359 -31.51 -0.06 23.70
CA ALA A 359 -31.48 -1.21 22.82
C ALA A 359 -30.44 -2.24 23.28
N GLY A 360 -29.22 -1.81 23.63
CA GLY A 360 -28.19 -2.68 24.19
C GLY A 360 -28.62 -3.30 25.52
N SER A 361 -29.23 -2.51 26.41
CA SER A 361 -29.77 -3.01 27.68
C SER A 361 -30.88 -4.05 27.46
N THR A 362 -31.75 -3.81 26.48
CA THR A 362 -32.83 -4.72 26.09
C THR A 362 -32.28 -6.01 25.49
N TYR A 363 -31.28 -5.92 24.63
CA TYR A 363 -30.64 -7.09 24.03
C TYR A 363 -30.03 -8.01 25.09
N ASN A 364 -29.35 -7.43 26.09
CA ASN A 364 -28.70 -8.20 27.15
C ASN A 364 -29.68 -8.73 28.21
N SER A 365 -30.63 -7.91 28.68
CA SER A 365 -31.44 -8.19 29.87
C SER A 365 -32.94 -8.42 29.60
N GLY A 366 -33.38 -8.26 28.35
CA GLY A 366 -34.78 -8.30 27.95
C GLY A 366 -35.56 -7.02 28.27
N THR A 367 -34.95 -6.01 28.91
CA THR A 367 -35.61 -4.73 29.23
C THR A 367 -34.68 -3.54 29.02
N ALA A 368 -35.24 -2.37 28.69
CA ALA A 368 -34.46 -1.16 28.43
C ALA A 368 -33.66 -0.64 29.65
N THR A 369 -33.98 -1.11 30.86
CA THR A 369 -33.37 -0.63 32.12
C THR A 369 -32.63 -1.72 32.91
N GLY A 370 -32.63 -2.98 32.46
CA GLY A 370 -32.11 -4.11 33.24
C GLY A 370 -30.58 -4.22 33.26
N ALA A 371 -29.88 -3.62 32.29
CA ALA A 371 -28.42 -3.64 32.20
C ALA A 371 -27.84 -2.34 31.59
N PRO A 372 -28.04 -1.16 32.23
CA PRO A 372 -27.65 0.12 31.67
C PRO A 372 -26.13 0.24 31.41
N TRP A 373 -25.31 -0.45 32.22
CA TRP A 373 -23.85 -0.52 32.02
C TRP A 373 -23.47 -1.24 30.72
N TYR A 374 -24.24 -2.26 30.32
CA TYR A 374 -24.02 -2.96 29.05
C TYR A 374 -24.40 -2.02 27.91
N GLY A 375 -25.55 -1.35 28.02
CA GLY A 375 -26.02 -0.37 27.04
C GLY A 375 -25.03 0.78 26.81
N GLN A 376 -24.48 1.36 27.89
CA GLN A 376 -23.46 2.43 27.80
C GLN A 376 -22.18 1.96 27.10
N SER A 377 -21.71 0.74 27.43
CA SER A 377 -20.55 0.14 26.76
C SER A 377 -20.82 -0.15 25.28
N PHE A 378 -22.04 -0.58 24.94
CA PHE A 378 -22.46 -0.84 23.57
C PHE A 378 -22.52 0.44 22.73
N ASP A 379 -23.10 1.51 23.26
CA ASP A 379 -23.13 2.85 22.64
C ASP A 379 -21.73 3.35 22.31
N GLN A 380 -20.80 3.32 23.27
CA GLN A 380 -19.40 3.70 23.06
C GLN A 380 -18.73 2.89 21.94
N LEU A 381 -18.97 1.58 21.89
CA LEU A 381 -18.46 0.73 20.82
C LEU A 381 -19.09 1.09 19.47
N ALA A 382 -20.39 1.39 19.42
CA ALA A 382 -21.09 1.77 18.20
C ALA A 382 -20.53 3.06 17.61
N VAL A 383 -20.26 4.07 18.45
CA VAL A 383 -19.60 5.31 18.03
C VAL A 383 -18.19 5.03 17.49
N ASN A 384 -17.38 4.25 18.21
CA ASN A 384 -16.00 3.95 17.81
C ASN A 384 -15.94 3.20 16.48
N TRP A 385 -16.76 2.17 16.29
CA TRP A 385 -16.80 1.40 15.05
C TRP A 385 -17.37 2.22 13.89
N THR A 386 -18.38 3.06 14.15
CA THR A 386 -18.91 3.97 13.12
C THR A 386 -17.83 4.92 12.61
N ASN A 387 -17.00 5.45 13.51
CA ASN A 387 -15.89 6.32 13.13
C ASN A 387 -14.77 5.58 12.39
N LEU A 388 -14.42 4.36 12.81
CA LEU A 388 -13.39 3.55 12.15
C LEU A 388 -13.80 3.08 10.75
N LEU A 389 -15.10 2.82 10.56
CA LEU A 389 -15.66 2.37 9.28
C LEU A 389 -16.10 3.56 8.41
N ALA A 390 -15.93 4.79 8.87
CA ALA A 390 -16.27 5.99 8.12
C ALA A 390 -15.42 6.08 6.85
N GLY A 391 -16.08 6.21 5.70
CA GLY A 391 -15.41 6.25 4.40
C GLY A 391 -15.10 4.90 3.78
N THR A 392 -15.58 3.81 4.39
CA THR A 392 -15.71 2.53 3.67
C THR A 392 -16.83 2.60 2.66
#